data_AF-A0A2N2EH63-F1
#
_entry.id   AF-A0A2N2EH63-F1
#
_cell.length_a   1.000
_cell.length_b   1.000
_cell.length_c   1.000
_cell.angle_alpha   90.00
_cell.angle_beta   90.00
_cell.angle_gamma   90.00
#
_symmetry.space_group_name_H-M   'P 1'
#
loop_
_entity.id
_entity.type
_entity.pdbx_description
1 polymer ?
#
loop_
_entity_poly.entity_id
_entity_poly.type
_entity_poly.pdbx_seq_one_letter_code
_entity_poly.pdbx_strand_id
1 'polypeptide(L)'
;MRLSQKGEDGTINYQAKNLTINNGISYTEVRQIALDIFKYNFLEMQHEAKSIAQERAEEITETFLKRMVDEYPEGMQLANTPDFQYSLYLVQKQYARYGDEELGHLLVDLLVNRTKYDNRSIIQIVLNESLEVVSRLTIEQISVLSIIFVFKYCKASVNSLDDLYHLFDKYFKPLAGSLAKSLICYQHLEYAGCGQDKGSGEFFGTLLSEKYGGLFSKGIELEEFSLEEISPMMIDKYFDASTRDEDKFQLSAISWRNFERDNNDSLIKEDSDKIFRLYMDSKLTDIEIEEEVIQKCEFMKKVIDIWNNSTMRKFELTSVGIAIGHANMKKTIGSFEDLSTWIS
;
A
#
# COMPACT_ATOMS: atom_id res chain seq x y z
N MET A 1 45.67 31.09 -37.83
CA MET A 1 45.88 32.53 -38.09
C MET A 1 45.10 33.29 -37.01
N ARG A 2 45.80 33.97 -36.09
CA ARG A 2 45.18 34.69 -34.95
C ARG A 2 44.77 36.09 -35.41
N LEU A 3 43.53 36.50 -35.13
CA LEU A 3 43.14 37.91 -35.09
C LEU A 3 42.93 38.28 -33.62
N SER A 4 43.76 39.19 -33.10
CA SER A 4 43.59 39.80 -31.78
C SER A 4 42.93 41.15 -31.95
N GLN A 5 41.87 41.41 -31.20
CA GLN A 5 41.39 42.77 -30.91
C GLN A 5 41.48 42.99 -29.41
N LYS A 6 42.06 44.13 -29.02
CA LYS A 6 42.09 44.66 -27.65
C LYS A 6 40.79 45.44 -27.42
N GLY A 7 40.10 45.16 -26.32
CA GLY A 7 39.12 46.05 -25.71
C GLY A 7 39.69 46.56 -24.38
N GLU A 8 39.69 47.88 -24.20
CA GLU A 8 39.99 48.58 -22.94
C GLU A 8 38.77 48.51 -21.99
N ASP A 9 39.10 48.58 -20.70
CA ASP A 9 38.24 48.74 -19.53
C ASP A 9 37.30 47.58 -19.12
N GLY A 10 37.81 46.80 -18.16
CA GLY A 10 37.05 46.36 -16.99
C GLY A 10 36.06 45.20 -17.16
N THR A 11 36.03 44.52 -18.30
CA THR A 11 35.10 43.39 -18.52
C THR A 11 35.85 42.06 -18.67
N ILE A 12 35.64 41.15 -17.71
CA ILE A 12 36.05 39.75 -17.85
C ILE A 12 35.10 39.10 -18.86
N ASN A 13 35.55 38.95 -20.10
CA ASN A 13 34.82 38.21 -21.12
C ASN A 13 34.97 36.70 -20.86
N TYR A 14 33.99 36.10 -20.20
CA TYR A 14 33.82 34.64 -20.20
C TYR A 14 33.36 34.20 -21.59
N GLN A 15 34.30 33.90 -22.48
CA GLN A 15 34.01 33.28 -23.76
C GLN A 15 33.76 31.78 -23.53
N ALA A 16 32.57 31.44 -23.03
CA ALA A 16 32.11 30.06 -22.95
C ALA A 16 31.75 29.57 -24.37
N LYS A 17 32.73 29.01 -25.08
CA LYS A 17 32.49 28.18 -26.26
C LYS A 17 31.82 26.88 -25.76
N ASN A 18 30.50 26.80 -25.97
CA ASN A 18 29.60 25.72 -25.59
C ASN A 18 29.30 25.65 -24.09
N LEU A 19 28.55 26.63 -23.59
CA LEU A 19 27.59 26.38 -22.53
C LEU A 19 26.44 25.57 -23.14
N THR A 20 26.51 24.24 -23.07
CA THR A 20 25.32 23.40 -23.27
C THR A 20 24.45 23.61 -22.05
N ILE A 21 23.67 24.70 -22.07
CA ILE A 21 22.55 24.88 -21.16
C ILE A 21 21.53 23.83 -21.59
N ASN A 22 21.59 22.65 -20.98
CA ASN A 22 20.49 21.69 -21.04
C ASN A 22 19.36 22.27 -20.18
N ASN A 23 18.67 23.27 -20.72
CA ASN A 23 17.40 23.73 -20.16
C ASN A 23 16.40 22.60 -20.41
N GLY A 24 16.22 21.74 -19.41
CA GLY A 24 15.06 20.86 -19.35
C GLY A 24 13.77 21.68 -19.44
N ILE A 25 12.66 21.02 -19.75
CA ILE A 25 11.35 21.69 -19.87
C ILE A 25 10.96 22.32 -18.54
N SER A 26 10.54 23.59 -18.59
CA SER A 26 10.09 24.35 -17.42
C SER A 26 8.68 23.96 -16.99
N TYR A 27 8.33 24.21 -15.71
CA TYR A 27 6.97 24.00 -15.19
C TYR A 27 5.90 24.63 -16.09
N THR A 28 6.11 25.89 -16.50
CA THR A 28 5.16 26.64 -17.34
C THR A 28 4.97 25.98 -18.70
N GLU A 29 6.02 25.43 -19.29
CA GLU A 29 5.94 24.69 -20.56
C GLU A 29 5.21 23.35 -20.39
N VAL A 30 5.52 22.56 -19.34
CA VAL A 30 4.80 21.30 -19.07
C VAL A 30 3.31 21.57 -18.84
N ARG A 31 2.99 22.61 -18.07
CA ARG A 31 1.62 23.04 -17.80
C ARG A 31 0.87 23.38 -19.09
N GLN A 32 1.49 24.14 -19.98
CA GLN A 32 0.87 24.50 -21.25
C GLN A 32 0.61 23.26 -22.12
N ILE A 33 1.61 22.37 -22.23
CA ILE A 33 1.47 21.08 -22.93
C ILE A 33 0.30 20.27 -22.35
N ALA A 34 0.20 20.16 -21.03
CA ALA A 34 -0.85 19.43 -20.33
C ALA A 34 -2.27 19.94 -20.66
N LEU A 35 -2.45 21.26 -20.68
CA LEU A 35 -3.75 21.86 -20.98
C LEU A 35 -4.11 21.75 -22.47
N ASP A 36 -3.13 21.82 -23.36
CA ASP A 36 -3.35 21.65 -24.79
C ASP A 36 -3.72 20.20 -25.15
N ILE A 37 -3.11 19.22 -24.47
CA ILE A 37 -3.49 17.80 -24.58
C ILE A 37 -4.97 17.60 -24.24
N PHE A 38 -5.44 18.18 -23.12
CA PHE A 38 -6.85 18.08 -22.75
C PHE A 38 -7.74 18.69 -23.83
N LYS A 39 -7.48 19.96 -24.21
CA LYS A 39 -8.30 20.69 -25.20
C LYS A 39 -8.38 19.99 -26.55
N TYR A 40 -7.27 19.41 -27.01
CA TYR A 40 -7.20 18.76 -28.32
C TYR A 40 -7.96 17.42 -28.35
N ASN A 41 -7.97 16.69 -27.24
CA ASN A 41 -8.54 15.34 -27.18
C ASN A 41 -9.94 15.28 -26.54
N PHE A 42 -10.41 16.35 -25.89
CA PHE A 42 -11.67 16.32 -25.17
C PHE A 42 -12.90 16.49 -26.06
N LEU A 43 -14.02 15.87 -25.68
CA LEU A 43 -15.27 15.90 -26.44
C LEU A 43 -15.88 17.30 -26.44
N GLU A 44 -16.53 17.67 -27.56
CA GLU A 44 -17.37 18.87 -27.57
C GLU A 44 -18.59 18.67 -26.67
N MET A 45 -18.71 19.52 -25.66
CA MET A 45 -19.81 19.52 -24.69
C MET A 45 -20.61 20.82 -24.82
N GLN A 46 -21.85 20.78 -24.34
CA GLN A 46 -22.66 21.98 -24.15
C GLN A 46 -21.93 22.96 -23.20
N HIS A 47 -22.16 24.26 -23.38
CA HIS A 47 -21.31 25.33 -22.82
C HIS A 47 -21.00 25.18 -21.32
N GLU A 48 -22.02 24.92 -20.50
CA GLU A 48 -21.87 24.75 -19.05
C GLU A 48 -21.01 23.52 -18.69
N ALA A 49 -21.31 22.36 -19.28
CA ALA A 49 -20.55 21.13 -19.08
C ALA A 49 -19.09 21.27 -19.55
N LYS A 50 -18.86 22.00 -20.65
CA LYS A 50 -17.51 22.29 -21.14
C LYS A 50 -16.70 23.13 -20.15
N SER A 51 -17.32 24.15 -19.55
CA SER A 51 -16.66 25.00 -18.55
C SER A 51 -16.25 24.20 -17.31
N ILE A 52 -17.15 23.38 -16.77
CA ILE A 52 -16.89 22.53 -15.60
C ILE A 52 -15.76 21.53 -15.89
N ALA A 53 -15.81 20.89 -17.06
CA ALA A 53 -14.79 19.94 -17.45
C ALA A 53 -13.40 20.60 -17.59
N GLN A 54 -13.34 21.81 -18.13
CA GLN A 54 -12.07 22.55 -18.27
C GLN A 54 -11.51 22.98 -16.90
N GLU A 55 -12.34 23.49 -16.00
CA GLU A 55 -11.93 23.87 -14.64
C GLU A 55 -11.32 22.68 -13.90
N ARG A 56 -12.01 21.53 -13.92
CA ARG A 56 -11.54 20.29 -13.29
C ARG A 56 -10.25 19.77 -13.94
N ALA A 57 -10.12 19.87 -15.26
CA ALA A 57 -8.90 19.46 -15.94
C ALA A 57 -7.70 20.36 -15.58
N GLU A 58 -7.92 21.66 -15.41
CA GLU A 58 -6.90 22.60 -14.93
C GLU A 58 -6.52 22.27 -13.48
N GLU A 59 -7.49 22.08 -12.59
CA GLU A 59 -7.30 21.74 -11.18
C GLU A 59 -6.46 20.47 -10.98
N ILE A 60 -6.82 19.37 -11.64
CA ILE A 60 -6.10 18.10 -11.50
C ILE A 60 -4.69 18.18 -12.11
N THR A 61 -4.53 18.99 -13.15
CA THR A 61 -3.21 19.25 -13.77
C THR A 61 -2.30 19.99 -12.80
N GLU A 62 -2.77 21.07 -12.17
CA GLU A 62 -1.96 21.78 -11.15
C GLU A 62 -1.60 20.88 -9.99
N THR A 63 -2.57 20.11 -9.50
CA THR A 63 -2.36 19.18 -8.38
C THR A 63 -1.29 18.14 -8.72
N PHE A 64 -1.36 17.56 -9.91
CA PHE A 64 -0.37 16.61 -10.40
C PHE A 64 1.01 17.25 -10.57
N LEU A 65 1.11 18.38 -11.28
CA LEU A 65 2.41 18.99 -11.56
C LEU A 65 3.12 19.44 -10.29
N LYS A 66 2.39 20.04 -9.34
CA LYS A 66 2.94 20.40 -8.04
C LYS A 66 3.53 19.18 -7.33
N ARG A 67 2.75 18.11 -7.19
CA ARG A 67 3.19 16.91 -6.47
C ARG A 67 4.31 16.16 -7.20
N MET A 68 4.29 16.14 -8.53
CA MET A 68 5.39 15.59 -9.33
C MET A 68 6.69 16.40 -9.12
N VAL A 69 6.64 17.72 -9.12
CA VAL A 69 7.83 18.55 -8.86
C VAL A 69 8.34 18.35 -7.43
N ASP A 70 7.44 18.23 -6.45
CA ASP A 70 7.82 18.02 -5.06
C ASP A 70 8.43 16.62 -4.82
N GLU A 71 7.89 15.56 -5.45
CA GLU A 71 8.32 14.16 -5.23
C GLU A 71 9.40 13.68 -6.22
N TYR A 72 9.35 14.12 -7.49
CA TYR A 72 10.23 13.63 -8.57
C TYR A 72 10.36 14.66 -9.73
N PRO A 73 11.14 15.74 -9.55
CA PRO A 73 11.28 16.82 -10.54
C PRO A 73 11.74 16.36 -11.92
N GLU A 74 12.55 15.30 -11.99
CA GLU A 74 13.05 14.72 -13.24
C GLU A 74 11.91 14.19 -14.13
N GLY A 75 10.75 13.86 -13.54
CA GLY A 75 9.54 13.46 -14.25
C GLY A 75 9.05 14.49 -15.28
N MET A 76 9.39 15.78 -15.12
CA MET A 76 9.05 16.83 -16.12
C MET A 76 9.64 16.55 -17.50
N GLN A 77 10.77 15.84 -17.59
CA GLN A 77 11.38 15.50 -18.87
C GLN A 77 10.51 14.55 -19.69
N LEU A 78 9.57 13.83 -19.04
CA LEU A 78 8.65 12.91 -19.70
C LEU A 78 7.47 13.61 -20.40
N ALA A 79 7.28 14.92 -20.21
CA ALA A 79 6.13 15.67 -20.71
C ALA A 79 5.89 15.56 -22.22
N ASN A 80 6.97 15.34 -22.99
CA ASN A 80 6.90 15.17 -24.45
C ASN A 80 6.71 13.71 -24.90
N THR A 81 6.69 12.76 -23.97
CA THR A 81 6.56 11.34 -24.32
C THR A 81 5.10 10.97 -24.56
N PRO A 82 4.76 10.19 -25.60
CA PRO A 82 3.38 9.83 -25.90
C PRO A 82 2.67 9.13 -24.74
N ASP A 83 3.37 8.26 -24.02
CA ASP A 83 2.79 7.53 -22.88
C ASP A 83 2.43 8.47 -21.72
N PHE A 84 3.31 9.42 -21.37
CA PHE A 84 3.00 10.43 -20.35
C PHE A 84 1.80 11.27 -20.76
N GLN A 85 1.77 11.76 -22.00
CA GLN A 85 0.67 12.58 -22.51
C GLN A 85 -0.66 11.82 -22.51
N TYR A 86 -0.64 10.54 -22.89
CA TYR A 86 -1.81 9.67 -22.84
C TYR A 86 -2.30 9.44 -21.41
N SER A 87 -1.40 9.07 -20.48
CA SER A 87 -1.75 8.84 -19.07
C SER A 87 -2.26 10.11 -18.39
N LEU A 88 -1.68 11.27 -18.68
CA LEU A 88 -2.17 12.56 -18.19
C LEU A 88 -3.56 12.88 -18.75
N TYR A 89 -3.78 12.70 -20.04
CA TYR A 89 -5.09 12.89 -20.65
C TYR A 89 -6.15 11.96 -20.02
N LEU A 90 -5.79 10.71 -19.75
CA LEU A 90 -6.67 9.76 -19.07
C LEU A 90 -7.08 10.28 -17.69
N VAL A 91 -6.12 10.74 -16.87
CA VAL A 91 -6.40 11.35 -15.56
C VAL A 91 -7.33 12.55 -15.68
N GLN A 92 -6.99 13.50 -16.56
CA GLN A 92 -7.80 14.71 -16.80
C GLN A 92 -9.22 14.35 -17.23
N LYS A 93 -9.37 13.41 -18.18
CA LYS A 93 -10.66 12.94 -18.67
C LYS A 93 -11.52 12.34 -17.56
N GLN A 94 -10.94 11.51 -16.69
CA GLN A 94 -11.72 10.87 -15.63
C GLN A 94 -12.16 11.87 -14.56
N TYR A 95 -11.25 12.75 -14.11
CA TYR A 95 -11.60 13.76 -13.13
C TYR A 95 -12.58 14.80 -13.68
N ALA A 96 -12.42 15.24 -14.93
CA ALA A 96 -13.35 16.16 -15.58
C ALA A 96 -14.80 15.60 -15.61
N ARG A 97 -14.96 14.29 -15.81
CA ARG A 97 -16.28 13.62 -15.86
C ARG A 97 -16.99 13.60 -14.52
N TYR A 98 -16.28 13.26 -13.44
CA TYR A 98 -16.91 12.98 -12.15
C TYR A 98 -16.73 14.11 -11.12
N GLY A 99 -15.57 14.78 -11.11
CA GLY A 99 -15.22 15.77 -10.10
C GLY A 99 -15.16 15.19 -8.68
N ASP A 100 -14.86 13.90 -8.58
CA ASP A 100 -14.71 13.19 -7.32
C ASP A 100 -13.27 13.42 -6.81
N GLU A 101 -13.14 14.22 -5.76
CA GLU A 101 -11.85 14.58 -5.14
C GLU A 101 -11.05 13.35 -4.69
N GLU A 102 -11.72 12.33 -4.15
CA GLU A 102 -11.07 11.09 -3.68
C GLU A 102 -10.46 10.31 -4.84
N LEU A 103 -11.21 10.22 -5.95
CA LEU A 103 -10.70 9.65 -7.20
C LEU A 103 -9.55 10.50 -7.77
N GLY A 104 -9.67 11.84 -7.72
CA GLY A 104 -8.65 12.77 -8.17
C GLY A 104 -7.31 12.54 -7.47
N HIS A 105 -7.31 12.44 -6.13
CA HIS A 105 -6.11 12.17 -5.35
C HIS A 105 -5.44 10.83 -5.73
N LEU A 106 -6.24 9.77 -5.92
CA LEU A 106 -5.73 8.46 -6.34
C LEU A 106 -5.12 8.48 -7.73
N LEU A 107 -5.79 9.14 -8.68
CA LEU A 107 -5.28 9.30 -10.05
C LEU A 107 -3.94 10.05 -10.05
N VAL A 108 -3.80 11.09 -9.22
CA VAL A 108 -2.54 11.81 -9.08
C VAL A 108 -1.49 10.92 -8.40
N ASP A 109 -1.83 10.10 -7.41
CA ASP A 109 -0.91 9.08 -6.83
C ASP A 109 -0.38 8.08 -7.84
N LEU A 110 -1.26 7.50 -8.64
CA LEU A 110 -0.86 6.57 -9.68
C LEU A 110 0.00 7.26 -10.75
N LEU A 111 -0.37 8.46 -11.19
CA LEU A 111 0.35 9.18 -12.25
C LEU A 111 1.74 9.64 -11.78
N VAL A 112 1.87 10.20 -10.56
CA VAL A 112 3.18 10.58 -10.00
C VAL A 112 4.07 9.36 -9.88
N ASN A 113 3.59 8.25 -9.32
CA ASN A 113 4.40 7.02 -9.25
C ASN A 113 4.78 6.53 -10.65
N ARG A 114 3.89 6.63 -11.64
CA ARG A 114 4.19 6.24 -13.03
C ARG A 114 5.35 7.04 -13.62
N THR A 115 5.56 8.29 -13.19
CA THR A 115 6.71 9.09 -13.67
C THR A 115 8.06 8.62 -13.15
N LYS A 116 8.09 7.82 -12.08
CA LYS A 116 9.33 7.37 -11.40
C LYS A 116 9.95 6.12 -12.03
N TYR A 117 9.26 5.46 -12.96
CA TYR A 117 9.72 4.19 -13.52
C TYR A 117 9.99 4.29 -15.02
N ASP A 118 10.98 3.50 -15.46
CA ASP A 118 11.40 3.42 -16.85
C ASP A 118 10.32 2.87 -17.77
N ASN A 119 10.45 3.24 -19.04
CA ASN A 119 9.55 2.82 -20.10
C ASN A 119 9.59 1.30 -20.31
N ARG A 120 8.41 0.69 -20.45
CA ARG A 120 8.15 -0.74 -20.61
C ARG A 120 8.54 -1.63 -19.41
N SER A 121 8.74 -1.08 -18.23
CA SER A 121 8.83 -1.87 -17.00
C SER A 121 7.46 -2.45 -16.60
N ILE A 122 7.45 -3.59 -15.89
CA ILE A 122 6.20 -4.21 -15.41
C ILE A 122 5.41 -3.25 -14.50
N ILE A 123 6.12 -2.50 -13.65
CA ILE A 123 5.52 -1.52 -12.74
C ILE A 123 4.84 -0.40 -13.54
N GLN A 124 5.48 0.12 -14.60
CA GLN A 124 4.84 1.12 -15.47
C GLN A 124 3.57 0.57 -16.12
N ILE A 125 3.60 -0.66 -16.64
CA ILE A 125 2.43 -1.30 -17.25
C ILE A 125 1.29 -1.41 -16.23
N VAL A 126 1.60 -1.85 -15.01
CA VAL A 126 0.59 -1.98 -13.93
C VAL A 126 0.03 -0.63 -13.53
N LEU A 127 0.85 0.41 -13.43
CA LEU A 127 0.39 1.77 -13.09
C LEU A 127 -0.50 2.34 -14.20
N ASN A 128 -0.15 2.13 -15.46
CA ASN A 128 -0.99 2.54 -16.59
C ASN A 128 -2.35 1.83 -16.58
N GLU A 129 -2.37 0.50 -16.34
CA GLU A 129 -3.62 -0.25 -16.22
C GLU A 129 -4.44 0.22 -15.00
N SER A 130 -3.77 0.52 -13.89
CA SER A 130 -4.42 1.02 -12.66
C SER A 130 -5.11 2.37 -12.89
N LEU A 131 -4.54 3.27 -13.70
CA LEU A 131 -5.17 4.54 -14.07
C LEU A 131 -6.49 4.34 -14.84
N GLU A 132 -6.58 3.30 -15.67
CA GLU A 132 -7.81 2.98 -16.41
C GLU A 132 -8.86 2.35 -15.50
N VAL A 133 -8.43 1.44 -14.63
CA VAL A 133 -9.29 0.63 -13.77
C VAL A 133 -9.87 1.45 -12.61
N VAL A 134 -9.08 2.29 -11.92
CA VAL A 134 -9.50 2.98 -10.69
C VAL A 134 -10.75 3.84 -10.90
N SER A 135 -10.92 4.42 -12.09
CA SER A 135 -12.09 5.24 -12.46
C SER A 135 -13.42 4.48 -12.55
N ARG A 136 -13.37 3.15 -12.52
CA ARG A 136 -14.55 2.26 -12.56
C ARG A 136 -14.89 1.71 -11.18
N LEU A 137 -14.06 1.97 -10.17
CA LEU A 137 -14.21 1.42 -8.84
C LEU A 137 -14.90 2.43 -7.91
N THR A 138 -15.68 1.90 -6.97
CA THR A 138 -16.24 2.72 -5.88
C THR A 138 -15.23 2.87 -4.75
N ILE A 139 -15.47 3.85 -3.85
CA ILE A 139 -14.64 4.04 -2.65
C ILE A 139 -14.63 2.77 -1.79
N GLU A 140 -15.74 2.04 -1.73
CA GLU A 140 -15.83 0.80 -0.98
C GLU A 140 -14.94 -0.30 -1.56
N GLN A 141 -14.92 -0.43 -2.89
CA GLN A 141 -14.05 -1.36 -3.60
C GLN A 141 -12.58 -1.04 -3.36
N ILE A 142 -12.21 0.24 -3.46
CA ILE A 142 -10.84 0.70 -3.21
C ILE A 142 -10.44 0.44 -1.75
N SER A 143 -11.35 0.65 -0.80
CA SER A 143 -11.14 0.37 0.62
C SER A 143 -10.92 -1.13 0.88
N VAL A 144 -11.70 -1.99 0.22
CA VAL A 144 -11.51 -3.45 0.27
C VAL A 144 -10.13 -3.85 -0.27
N LEU A 145 -9.73 -3.35 -1.44
CA LEU A 145 -8.40 -3.63 -2.02
C LEU A 145 -7.29 -3.21 -1.06
N SER A 146 -7.46 -2.06 -0.42
CA SER A 146 -6.47 -1.51 0.51
C SER A 146 -6.29 -2.37 1.77
N ILE A 147 -7.38 -2.81 2.40
CA ILE A 147 -7.29 -3.69 3.58
C ILE A 147 -6.67 -5.03 3.21
N ILE A 148 -7.06 -5.62 2.07
CA ILE A 148 -6.46 -6.88 1.61
C ILE A 148 -4.96 -6.68 1.33
N PHE A 149 -4.59 -5.57 0.70
CA PHE A 149 -3.19 -5.21 0.42
C PHE A 149 -2.37 -5.15 1.71
N VAL A 150 -2.81 -4.35 2.70
CA VAL A 150 -2.12 -4.22 3.98
C VAL A 150 -2.03 -5.56 4.69
N PHE A 151 -3.14 -6.29 4.79
CA PHE A 151 -3.17 -7.45 5.65
C PHE A 151 -2.50 -8.68 5.04
N LYS A 152 -2.57 -8.88 3.71
CA LYS A 152 -1.99 -10.06 3.06
C LYS A 152 -0.58 -9.83 2.53
N TYR A 153 -0.26 -8.62 2.05
CA TYR A 153 0.98 -8.37 1.29
C TYR A 153 2.02 -7.53 2.05
N CYS A 154 1.59 -6.69 2.99
CA CYS A 154 2.53 -5.90 3.78
C CYS A 154 3.11 -6.71 4.93
N LYS A 155 4.37 -6.42 5.25
CA LYS A 155 5.02 -6.85 6.48
C LYS A 155 4.98 -5.68 7.44
N ALA A 156 4.52 -5.91 8.66
CA ALA A 156 4.54 -4.91 9.72
C ALA A 156 5.41 -5.41 10.87
N SER A 157 6.24 -4.51 11.39
CA SER A 157 7.02 -4.74 12.61
C SER A 157 6.09 -4.57 13.81
N VAL A 158 5.53 -5.70 14.27
CA VAL A 158 4.68 -5.77 15.46
C VAL A 158 5.42 -6.63 16.48
N ASN A 159 5.71 -6.08 17.66
CA ASN A 159 6.40 -6.80 18.73
C ASN A 159 5.54 -6.94 20.00
N SER A 160 4.38 -6.28 20.05
CA SER A 160 3.46 -6.29 21.18
C SER A 160 2.00 -6.18 20.71
N LEU A 161 1.04 -6.45 21.60
CA LEU A 161 -0.38 -6.23 21.32
C LEU A 161 -0.68 -4.75 21.07
N ASP A 162 -0.02 -3.83 21.78
CA ASP A 162 -0.19 -2.39 21.58
C ASP A 162 0.28 -1.95 20.19
N ASP A 163 1.41 -2.48 19.70
CA ASP A 163 1.86 -2.25 18.32
C ASP A 163 0.83 -2.73 17.29
N LEU A 164 0.21 -3.89 17.55
CA LEU A 164 -0.82 -4.47 16.68
C LEU A 164 -2.07 -3.59 16.65
N TYR A 165 -2.52 -3.08 17.81
CA TYR A 165 -3.67 -2.18 17.87
C TYR A 165 -3.38 -0.85 17.20
N HIS A 166 -2.17 -0.29 17.37
CA HIS A 166 -1.72 0.90 16.65
C HIS A 166 -1.70 0.69 15.13
N LEU A 167 -1.33 -0.51 14.67
CA LEU A 167 -1.43 -0.87 13.25
C LEU A 167 -2.89 -0.83 12.77
N PHE A 168 -3.83 -1.43 13.51
CA PHE A 168 -5.24 -1.36 13.12
C PHE A 168 -5.77 0.08 13.10
N ASP A 169 -5.44 0.89 14.11
CA ASP A 169 -5.82 2.29 14.16
C ASP A 169 -5.26 3.08 12.97
N LYS A 170 -4.02 2.80 12.56
CA LYS A 170 -3.35 3.51 11.47
C LYS A 170 -3.89 3.10 10.10
N TYR A 171 -4.05 1.80 9.83
CA TYR A 171 -4.31 1.29 8.49
C TYR A 171 -5.77 0.86 8.25
N PHE A 172 -6.48 0.42 9.29
CA PHE A 172 -7.82 -0.16 9.15
C PHE A 172 -8.93 0.82 9.52
N LYS A 173 -8.75 1.57 10.61
CA LYS A 173 -9.75 2.52 11.12
C LYS A 173 -10.23 3.54 10.08
N PRO A 174 -9.35 4.16 9.25
CA PRO A 174 -9.80 5.15 8.27
C PRO A 174 -10.75 4.57 7.21
N LEU A 175 -10.71 3.25 6.99
CA LEU A 175 -11.41 2.57 5.91
C LEU A 175 -12.61 1.74 6.40
N ALA A 176 -12.69 1.48 7.71
CA ALA A 176 -13.74 0.64 8.28
C ALA A 176 -15.17 1.15 7.93
N GLY A 177 -15.32 2.46 7.79
CA GLY A 177 -16.57 3.12 7.40
C GLY A 177 -17.05 2.72 5.99
N SER A 178 -16.13 2.53 5.05
CA SER A 178 -16.39 2.33 3.62
C SER A 178 -16.30 0.87 3.17
N LEU A 179 -16.10 -0.13 4.02
CA LEU A 179 -16.03 -1.51 3.55
C LEU A 179 -17.38 -2.05 3.07
N ALA A 180 -17.35 -2.81 1.96
CA ALA A 180 -18.51 -3.46 1.36
C ALA A 180 -18.53 -4.97 1.63
N LYS A 181 -19.71 -5.51 2.00
CA LYS A 181 -19.94 -6.95 2.20
C LYS A 181 -20.55 -7.65 0.97
N SER A 182 -21.06 -6.87 0.01
CA SER A 182 -21.86 -7.37 -1.12
C SER A 182 -21.06 -8.26 -2.07
N LEU A 183 -21.61 -9.40 -2.49
CA LEU A 183 -20.99 -10.27 -3.50
C LEU A 183 -20.71 -9.54 -4.82
N ILE A 184 -21.61 -8.64 -5.24
CA ILE A 184 -21.47 -7.86 -6.47
C ILE A 184 -20.21 -6.97 -6.42
N CYS A 185 -19.84 -6.49 -5.23
CA CYS A 185 -18.62 -5.71 -5.03
C CYS A 185 -17.39 -6.50 -5.52
N TYR A 186 -17.27 -7.76 -5.08
CA TYR A 186 -16.13 -8.62 -5.41
C TYR A 186 -16.19 -9.11 -6.85
N GLN A 187 -17.36 -9.49 -7.37
CA GLN A 187 -17.51 -9.86 -8.78
C GLN A 187 -17.09 -8.73 -9.72
N HIS A 188 -17.41 -7.48 -9.36
CA HIS A 188 -16.96 -6.32 -10.11
C HIS A 188 -15.45 -6.09 -9.97
N LEU A 189 -14.85 -6.32 -8.79
CA LEU A 189 -13.39 -6.28 -8.62
C LEU A 189 -12.69 -7.34 -9.50
N GLU A 190 -13.27 -8.54 -9.65
CA GLU A 190 -12.76 -9.57 -10.56
C GLU A 190 -12.88 -9.15 -12.02
N TYR A 191 -14.06 -8.65 -12.42
CA TYR A 191 -14.29 -8.12 -13.77
C TYR A 191 -13.34 -6.98 -14.12
N ALA A 192 -13.07 -6.09 -13.15
CA ALA A 192 -12.16 -4.97 -13.30
C ALA A 192 -10.66 -5.38 -13.26
N GLY A 193 -10.35 -6.66 -13.08
CA GLY A 193 -8.99 -7.19 -13.08
C GLY A 193 -8.20 -6.86 -11.81
N CYS A 194 -8.85 -6.50 -10.70
CA CYS A 194 -8.19 -6.15 -9.45
C CYS A 194 -7.85 -7.35 -8.57
N GLY A 195 -8.42 -8.52 -8.85
CA GLY A 195 -8.19 -9.73 -8.07
C GLY A 195 -9.05 -10.88 -8.53
N GLN A 196 -9.00 -11.97 -7.78
CA GLN A 196 -9.77 -13.19 -8.05
C GLN A 196 -10.12 -13.91 -6.75
N ASP A 197 -11.26 -14.59 -6.76
CA ASP A 197 -11.63 -15.53 -5.70
C ASP A 197 -10.80 -16.82 -5.82
N LYS A 198 -10.03 -17.15 -4.77
CA LYS A 198 -9.19 -18.36 -4.72
C LYS A 198 -9.95 -19.63 -4.30
N GLY A 199 -11.24 -19.53 -3.99
CA GLY A 199 -12.08 -20.63 -3.51
C GLY A 199 -11.89 -20.92 -2.02
N SER A 200 -10.64 -20.96 -1.53
CA SER A 200 -10.30 -21.02 -0.10
C SER A 200 -9.86 -19.66 0.43
N GLY A 201 -10.11 -19.43 1.72
CA GLY A 201 -9.67 -18.23 2.42
C GLY A 201 -9.74 -18.41 3.92
N GLU A 202 -8.95 -17.62 4.64
CA GLU A 202 -8.76 -17.73 6.08
C GLU A 202 -9.63 -16.72 6.83
N PHE A 203 -10.21 -17.16 7.95
CA PHE A 203 -10.89 -16.26 8.86
C PHE A 203 -9.88 -15.27 9.46
N PHE A 204 -10.38 -14.12 9.90
CA PHE A 204 -9.56 -13.04 10.41
C PHE A 204 -8.78 -13.47 11.66
N GLY A 205 -9.44 -14.18 12.58
CA GLY A 205 -8.82 -14.80 13.74
C GLY A 205 -7.68 -15.73 13.35
N THR A 206 -7.90 -16.62 12.38
CA THR A 206 -6.86 -17.54 11.86
C THR A 206 -5.65 -16.79 11.31
N LEU A 207 -5.87 -15.70 10.56
CA LEU A 207 -4.77 -14.87 10.03
C LEU A 207 -3.94 -14.22 11.14
N LEU A 208 -4.59 -13.68 12.18
CA LEU A 208 -3.89 -13.12 13.32
C LEU A 208 -3.16 -14.18 14.13
N SER A 209 -3.82 -15.32 14.33
CA SER A 209 -3.31 -16.51 14.97
C SER A 209 -2.02 -16.98 14.27
N GLU A 210 -1.96 -17.00 12.95
CA GLU A 210 -0.74 -17.36 12.21
C GLU A 210 0.36 -16.30 12.27
N LYS A 211 0.01 -15.02 12.09
CA LYS A 211 1.00 -13.93 12.01
C LYS A 211 1.55 -13.47 13.36
N TYR A 212 0.71 -13.51 14.38
CA TYR A 212 0.91 -12.88 15.68
C TYR A 212 0.52 -13.78 16.85
N GLY A 213 0.35 -15.08 16.63
CA GLY A 213 -0.17 -16.01 17.62
C GLY A 213 0.61 -16.09 18.93
N GLY A 214 1.91 -15.75 18.94
CA GLY A 214 2.69 -15.67 20.17
C GLY A 214 2.30 -14.52 21.09
N LEU A 215 1.68 -13.46 20.55
CA LEU A 215 1.11 -12.36 21.34
C LEU A 215 -0.24 -12.73 21.98
N PHE A 216 -0.88 -13.79 21.49
CA PHE A 216 -2.19 -14.27 21.92
C PHE A 216 -2.07 -15.58 22.70
N SER A 217 -1.28 -15.58 23.78
CA SER A 217 -1.13 -16.72 24.70
C SER A 217 -1.89 -16.50 26.02
N LYS A 218 -2.52 -17.55 26.55
CA LYS A 218 -3.12 -17.67 27.89
C LYS A 218 -2.06 -17.86 28.99
N GLY A 219 -0.81 -18.06 28.62
CA GLY A 219 0.29 -18.43 29.51
C GLY A 219 0.38 -19.95 29.70
N ILE A 220 1.59 -20.42 29.98
CA ILE A 220 1.97 -21.80 30.28
C ILE A 220 2.41 -21.85 31.75
N GLU A 221 1.84 -22.78 32.51
CA GLU A 221 2.21 -23.02 33.90
C GLU A 221 3.51 -23.85 33.98
N LEU A 222 4.26 -23.69 35.09
CA LEU A 222 5.57 -24.33 35.23
C LEU A 222 5.47 -25.88 35.17
N GLU A 223 4.38 -26.43 35.67
CA GLU A 223 4.06 -27.86 35.67
C GLU A 223 3.91 -28.43 34.25
N GLU A 224 3.40 -27.64 33.31
CA GLU A 224 3.17 -28.07 31.92
C GLU A 224 4.49 -28.33 31.18
N PHE A 225 5.54 -27.55 31.49
CA PHE A 225 6.88 -27.82 30.97
C PHE A 225 7.44 -29.16 31.46
N SER A 226 7.12 -29.53 32.71
CA SER A 226 7.56 -30.80 33.28
C SER A 226 6.87 -31.99 32.60
N LEU A 227 5.59 -31.84 32.24
CA LEU A 227 4.83 -32.85 31.50
C LEU A 227 5.36 -33.07 30.08
N GLU A 228 5.78 -32.00 29.42
CA GLU A 228 6.37 -32.03 28.07
C GLU A 228 7.89 -32.31 28.07
N GLU A 229 8.48 -32.58 29.24
CA GLU A 229 9.91 -32.85 29.44
C GLU A 229 10.82 -31.72 28.92
N ILE A 230 10.39 -30.47 29.03
CA ILE A 230 11.20 -29.29 28.67
C ILE A 230 12.17 -28.98 29.82
N SER A 231 13.47 -28.99 29.51
CA SER A 231 14.51 -28.66 30.49
C SER A 231 14.48 -27.18 30.91
N PRO A 232 14.89 -26.83 32.15
CA PRO A 232 14.96 -25.43 32.60
C PRO A 232 15.77 -24.51 31.69
N MET A 233 16.86 -25.01 31.10
CA MET A 233 17.69 -24.24 30.16
C MET A 233 16.94 -23.88 28.87
N MET A 234 15.99 -24.72 28.45
CA MET A 234 15.12 -24.43 27.30
C MET A 234 14.03 -23.41 27.67
N ILE A 235 13.49 -23.49 28.90
CA ILE A 235 12.53 -22.49 29.40
C ILE A 235 13.19 -21.11 29.37
N ASP A 236 14.36 -20.96 30.01
CA ASP A 236 15.10 -19.69 30.08
C ASP A 236 15.48 -19.12 28.71
N LYS A 237 15.62 -19.97 27.70
CA LYS A 237 16.06 -19.58 26.35
C LYS A 237 14.91 -19.20 25.42
N TYR A 238 13.78 -19.89 25.53
CA TYR A 238 12.71 -19.85 24.53
C TYR A 238 11.40 -19.25 25.03
N PHE A 239 11.28 -19.01 26.33
CA PHE A 239 10.07 -18.52 26.95
C PHE A 239 10.36 -17.29 27.81
N ASP A 240 9.46 -16.31 27.73
CA ASP A 240 9.45 -15.13 28.58
C ASP A 240 8.30 -15.22 29.59
N ALA A 241 8.29 -14.34 30.59
CA ALA A 241 7.10 -14.13 31.41
C ALA A 241 5.90 -13.72 30.53
N SER A 242 4.72 -14.24 30.82
CA SER A 242 3.53 -13.94 30.03
C SER A 242 3.11 -12.48 30.23
N THR A 243 2.72 -11.83 29.15
CA THR A 243 2.23 -10.44 29.19
C THR A 243 0.85 -10.31 29.85
N ARG A 244 0.14 -11.43 30.04
CA ARG A 244 -1.19 -11.47 30.68
C ARG A 244 -1.13 -11.84 32.15
N ASP A 245 -0.15 -12.64 32.52
CA ASP A 245 0.00 -13.21 33.85
C ASP A 245 1.49 -13.43 34.12
N GLU A 246 2.09 -12.59 34.96
CA GLU A 246 3.54 -12.62 35.24
C GLU A 246 3.99 -13.94 35.91
N ASP A 247 3.06 -14.71 36.48
CA ASP A 247 3.33 -16.02 37.08
C ASP A 247 3.36 -17.17 36.04
N LYS A 248 3.03 -16.89 34.78
CA LYS A 248 3.02 -17.84 33.66
C LYS A 248 4.07 -17.50 32.62
N PHE A 249 4.33 -18.45 31.72
CA PHE A 249 5.30 -18.30 30.64
C PHE A 249 4.62 -18.18 29.27
N GLN A 250 5.28 -17.56 28.30
CA GLN A 250 4.84 -17.54 26.91
C GLN A 250 6.05 -17.66 25.98
N LEU A 251 5.83 -18.13 24.75
CA LEU A 251 6.89 -18.23 23.76
C LEU A 251 7.51 -16.85 23.50
N SER A 252 8.85 -16.76 23.53
CA SER A 252 9.63 -15.55 23.23
C SER A 252 9.67 -15.27 21.72
N ALA A 253 8.52 -15.27 21.05
CA ALA A 253 8.38 -14.99 19.63
C ALA A 253 6.96 -14.49 19.32
N ILE A 254 6.83 -13.59 18.34
CA ILE A 254 5.52 -13.05 17.94
C ILE A 254 4.63 -14.10 17.25
N SER A 255 5.22 -15.17 16.71
CA SER A 255 4.52 -16.28 16.08
C SER A 255 5.40 -17.52 16.04
N TRP A 256 4.77 -18.69 15.85
CA TRP A 256 5.49 -19.94 15.61
C TRP A 256 6.43 -19.86 14.41
N ARG A 257 5.97 -19.24 13.31
CA ARG A 257 6.79 -19.09 12.10
C ARG A 257 8.07 -18.30 12.34
N ASN A 258 8.00 -17.26 13.18
CA ASN A 258 9.18 -16.50 13.57
C ASN A 258 10.10 -17.34 14.47
N PHE A 259 9.54 -18.07 15.43
CA PHE A 259 10.30 -18.97 16.30
C PHE A 259 11.05 -20.03 15.49
N GLU A 260 10.38 -20.75 14.59
CA GLU A 260 11.02 -21.74 13.72
C GLU A 260 12.15 -21.12 12.90
N ARG A 261 11.87 -20.00 12.21
CA ARG A 261 12.88 -19.33 11.38
C ARG A 261 14.14 -18.99 12.18
N ASP A 262 13.98 -18.50 13.40
CA ASP A 262 15.09 -18.01 14.21
C ASP A 262 15.84 -19.14 14.93
N ASN A 263 15.26 -20.35 15.03
CA ASN A 263 15.81 -21.46 15.81
C ASN A 263 16.05 -22.76 15.03
N ASN A 264 15.69 -22.83 13.74
CA ASN A 264 15.70 -24.05 12.92
C ASN A 264 17.02 -24.82 12.95
N ASP A 265 18.16 -24.12 12.99
CA ASP A 265 19.49 -24.76 12.96
C ASP A 265 19.97 -25.22 14.35
N SER A 266 19.32 -24.77 15.42
CA SER A 266 19.78 -24.96 16.80
C SER A 266 18.92 -25.93 17.62
N LEU A 267 17.72 -26.24 17.16
CA LEU A 267 16.74 -27.04 17.88
C LEU A 267 16.54 -28.38 17.17
N ILE A 268 16.68 -29.49 17.90
CA ILE A 268 16.33 -30.80 17.34
C ILE A 268 14.82 -30.91 17.17
N LYS A 269 14.39 -31.74 16.21
CA LYS A 269 12.97 -31.88 15.86
C LYS A 269 12.09 -32.26 17.06
N GLU A 270 12.56 -33.16 17.92
CA GLU A 270 11.80 -33.60 19.09
C GLU A 270 11.50 -32.44 20.05
N ASP A 271 12.49 -31.61 20.38
CA ASP A 271 12.31 -30.44 21.23
C ASP A 271 11.43 -29.38 20.54
N SER A 272 11.56 -29.22 19.23
CA SER A 272 10.67 -28.37 18.43
C SER A 272 9.22 -28.80 18.52
N ASP A 273 8.95 -30.10 18.39
CA ASP A 273 7.59 -30.65 18.47
C ASP A 273 7.00 -30.48 19.89
N LYS A 274 7.82 -30.63 20.94
CA LYS A 274 7.43 -30.36 22.33
C LYS A 274 7.06 -28.89 22.56
N ILE A 275 7.93 -27.96 22.16
CA ILE A 275 7.67 -26.51 22.26
C ILE A 275 6.44 -26.12 21.43
N PHE A 276 6.28 -26.70 20.24
CA PHE A 276 5.11 -26.43 19.39
C PHE A 276 3.79 -26.81 20.09
N ARG A 277 3.75 -27.96 20.76
CA ARG A 277 2.56 -28.39 21.52
C ARG A 277 2.22 -27.40 22.63
N LEU A 278 3.19 -27.01 23.46
CA LEU A 278 3.00 -26.00 24.51
C LEU A 278 2.51 -24.66 23.93
N TYR A 279 3.10 -24.23 22.81
CA TYR A 279 2.66 -23.02 22.11
C TYR A 279 1.20 -23.15 21.64
N MET A 280 0.83 -24.26 21.02
CA MET A 280 -0.53 -24.47 20.51
C MET A 280 -1.57 -24.57 21.62
N ASP A 281 -1.25 -25.25 22.72
CA ASP A 281 -2.15 -25.47 23.85
C ASP A 281 -2.36 -24.19 24.68
N SER A 282 -1.34 -23.35 24.78
CA SER A 282 -1.43 -22.06 25.48
C SER A 282 -2.08 -20.96 24.65
N LYS A 283 -2.28 -21.13 23.35
CA LYS A 283 -2.76 -20.07 22.47
C LYS A 283 -4.26 -19.80 22.65
N LEU A 284 -4.66 -18.54 22.51
CA LEU A 284 -6.06 -18.18 22.36
C LEU A 284 -6.63 -18.80 21.07
N THR A 285 -7.88 -19.25 21.14
CA THR A 285 -8.62 -19.67 19.96
C THR A 285 -8.86 -18.50 19.02
N ASP A 286 -9.08 -18.78 17.73
CA ASP A 286 -9.34 -17.74 16.73
C ASP A 286 -10.52 -16.83 17.11
N ILE A 287 -11.54 -17.36 17.80
CA ILE A 287 -12.68 -16.59 18.31
C ILE A 287 -12.27 -15.68 19.46
N GLU A 288 -11.53 -16.18 20.45
CA GLU A 288 -11.03 -15.38 21.58
C GLU A 288 -10.12 -14.24 21.09
N ILE A 289 -9.31 -14.48 20.05
CA ILE A 289 -8.47 -13.46 19.40
C ILE A 289 -9.34 -12.35 18.80
N GLU A 290 -10.37 -12.71 18.02
CA GLU A 290 -11.29 -11.75 17.42
C GLU A 290 -12.02 -10.93 18.50
N GLU A 291 -12.51 -11.56 19.57
CA GLU A 291 -13.20 -10.90 20.68
C GLU A 291 -12.30 -9.89 21.39
N GLU A 292 -11.05 -10.24 21.66
CA GLU A 292 -10.08 -9.34 22.29
C GLU A 292 -9.75 -8.14 21.40
N VAL A 293 -9.51 -8.37 20.11
CA VAL A 293 -9.27 -7.29 19.14
C VAL A 293 -10.48 -6.35 19.08
N ILE A 294 -11.70 -6.87 19.10
CA ILE A 294 -12.93 -6.06 19.12
C ILE A 294 -13.05 -5.26 20.42
N GLN A 295 -12.70 -5.86 21.56
CA GLN A 295 -12.75 -5.19 22.85
C GLN A 295 -11.80 -3.99 22.93
N LYS A 296 -10.62 -4.10 22.30
CA LYS A 296 -9.61 -3.03 22.26
C LYS A 296 -9.85 -2.03 21.12
N CYS A 297 -10.33 -2.49 19.97
CA CYS A 297 -10.56 -1.71 18.78
C CYS A 297 -12.00 -1.92 18.27
N GLU A 298 -12.98 -1.18 18.80
CA GLU A 298 -14.41 -1.42 18.51
C GLU A 298 -14.75 -1.44 17.00
N PHE A 299 -14.10 -0.59 16.19
CA PHE A 299 -14.31 -0.54 14.74
C PHE A 299 -13.95 -1.85 14.02
N MET A 300 -13.07 -2.67 14.62
CA MET A 300 -12.68 -3.96 14.07
C MET A 300 -13.85 -4.95 14.02
N LYS A 301 -14.91 -4.76 14.82
CA LYS A 301 -16.12 -5.59 14.73
C LYS A 301 -16.70 -5.59 13.31
N LYS A 302 -16.76 -4.41 12.68
CA LYS A 302 -17.26 -4.28 11.31
C LYS A 302 -16.27 -4.87 10.29
N VAL A 303 -14.98 -4.62 10.48
CA VAL A 303 -13.91 -5.16 9.61
C VAL A 303 -13.94 -6.69 9.62
N ILE A 304 -13.95 -7.29 10.81
CA ILE A 304 -13.94 -8.75 11.01
C ILE A 304 -15.21 -9.37 10.44
N ASP A 305 -16.39 -8.79 10.69
CA ASP A 305 -17.64 -9.28 10.09
C ASP A 305 -17.56 -9.27 8.55
N ILE A 306 -17.07 -8.18 7.95
CA ILE A 306 -16.96 -8.09 6.50
C ILE A 306 -15.91 -9.08 5.97
N TRP A 307 -14.75 -9.18 6.61
CA TRP A 307 -13.71 -10.13 6.23
C TRP A 307 -14.23 -11.56 6.25
N ASN A 308 -14.78 -11.97 7.39
CA ASN A 308 -15.21 -13.33 7.65
C ASN A 308 -16.45 -13.72 6.85
N ASN A 309 -17.36 -12.78 6.58
CA ASN A 309 -18.66 -13.09 5.98
C ASN A 309 -18.83 -12.54 4.54
N SER A 310 -17.74 -12.29 3.83
CA SER A 310 -17.75 -11.94 2.40
C SER A 310 -16.65 -12.69 1.61
N THR A 311 -16.53 -12.42 0.31
CA THR A 311 -15.45 -12.94 -0.53
C THR A 311 -14.07 -12.39 -0.11
N MET A 312 -14.01 -11.33 0.71
CA MET A 312 -12.75 -10.69 1.12
C MET A 312 -11.70 -11.67 1.64
N ARG A 313 -12.10 -12.59 2.54
CA ARG A 313 -11.18 -13.58 3.12
C ARG A 313 -10.44 -14.43 2.07
N LYS A 314 -11.11 -14.74 0.97
CA LYS A 314 -10.62 -15.60 -0.13
C LYS A 314 -10.20 -14.82 -1.38
N PHE A 315 -10.22 -13.49 -1.31
CA PHE A 315 -9.83 -12.63 -2.42
C PHE A 315 -8.30 -12.48 -2.47
N GLU A 316 -7.70 -12.73 -3.63
CA GLU A 316 -6.30 -12.49 -3.92
C GLU A 316 -6.18 -11.35 -4.92
N LEU A 317 -5.32 -10.38 -4.63
CA LEU A 317 -5.12 -9.21 -5.49
C LEU A 317 -4.24 -9.56 -6.69
N THR A 318 -4.56 -8.98 -7.85
CA THR A 318 -3.62 -8.85 -8.95
C THR A 318 -2.62 -7.72 -8.67
N SER A 319 -1.60 -7.56 -9.52
CA SER A 319 -0.70 -6.41 -9.45
C SER A 319 -1.43 -5.06 -9.55
N VAL A 320 -2.50 -4.99 -10.36
CA VAL A 320 -3.37 -3.79 -10.45
C VAL A 320 -4.11 -3.55 -9.13
N GLY A 321 -4.67 -4.60 -8.52
CA GLY A 321 -5.30 -4.49 -7.20
C GLY A 321 -4.34 -4.02 -6.11
N ILE A 322 -3.10 -4.53 -6.13
CA ILE A 322 -2.01 -4.11 -5.25
C ILE A 322 -1.68 -2.63 -5.46
N ALA A 323 -1.48 -2.19 -6.70
CA ALA A 323 -1.14 -0.81 -7.01
C ALA A 323 -2.24 0.19 -6.58
N ILE A 324 -3.52 -0.16 -6.79
CA ILE A 324 -4.65 0.67 -6.35
C ILE A 324 -4.76 0.69 -4.81
N GLY A 325 -4.64 -0.47 -4.16
CA GLY A 325 -4.65 -0.57 -2.70
C GLY A 325 -3.49 0.22 -2.08
N HIS A 326 -2.30 0.11 -2.65
CA HIS A 326 -1.11 0.88 -2.25
C HIS A 326 -1.33 2.39 -2.40
N ALA A 327 -1.79 2.86 -3.56
CA ALA A 327 -2.05 4.28 -3.80
C ALA A 327 -3.04 4.85 -2.80
N ASN A 328 -4.14 4.13 -2.50
CA ASN A 328 -5.09 4.57 -1.51
C ASN A 328 -4.53 4.54 -0.09
N MET A 329 -3.64 3.60 0.25
CA MET A 329 -2.99 3.58 1.56
C MET A 329 -2.03 4.74 1.73
N LYS A 330 -1.20 5.03 0.72
CA LYS A 330 -0.33 6.20 0.72
C LYS A 330 -1.13 7.49 0.89
N LYS A 331 -2.26 7.64 0.16
CA LYS A 331 -3.17 8.78 0.33
C LYS A 331 -3.72 8.90 1.75
N THR A 332 -4.20 7.78 2.29
CA THR A 332 -4.90 7.75 3.58
C THR A 332 -3.99 8.05 4.76
N ILE A 333 -2.74 7.58 4.75
CA ILE A 333 -1.81 7.70 5.88
C ILE A 333 -0.64 8.65 5.64
N GLY A 334 -0.55 9.24 4.44
CA GLY A 334 0.44 10.24 4.03
C GLY A 334 1.72 9.69 3.40
N SER A 335 2.22 8.53 3.84
CA SER A 335 3.41 7.90 3.27
C SER A 335 3.34 6.37 3.30
N PHE A 336 4.00 5.74 2.33
CA PHE A 336 4.09 4.29 2.22
C PHE A 336 5.42 3.92 1.54
N GLU A 337 5.88 2.68 1.69
CA GLU A 337 7.08 2.20 0.98
C GLU A 337 6.87 2.21 -0.54
N ASP A 338 7.96 2.12 -1.30
CA ASP A 338 7.90 2.13 -2.76
C ASP A 338 7.11 0.93 -3.31
N LEU A 339 6.30 1.15 -4.37
CA LEU A 339 5.45 0.11 -4.94
C LEU A 339 6.24 -1.10 -5.47
N SER A 340 7.51 -0.90 -5.86
CA SER A 340 8.38 -1.97 -6.34
C SER A 340 8.62 -3.10 -5.33
N THR A 341 8.38 -2.87 -4.04
CA THR A 341 8.44 -3.91 -3.00
C THR A 341 7.44 -5.05 -3.26
N TRP A 342 6.33 -4.77 -3.96
CA TRP A 342 5.25 -5.75 -4.21
C TRP A 342 5.04 -6.09 -5.68
N ILE A 343 5.68 -5.36 -6.60
CA ILE A 343 5.57 -5.59 -8.04
C ILE A 343 6.99 -5.73 -8.60
N SER A 344 7.40 -6.99 -8.82
CA SER A 344 8.71 -7.37 -9.33
C SER A 344 8.64 -7.99 -10.71
#